data_AF-A0AAD4BGK3-F1
#
_entry.id   AF-A0AAD4BGK3-F1
#
_cell.length_a   1.000
_cell.length_b   1.000
_cell.length_c   1.000
_cell.angle_alpha   90.00
_cell.angle_beta   90.00
_cell.angle_gamma   90.00
#
_symmetry.space_group_name_H-M   'P 1'
#
loop_
_entity.id
_entity.type
_entity.pdbx_description
1 polymer ?
#
loop_
_entity_poly.entity_id
_entity_poly.type
_entity_poly.pdbx_seq_one_letter_code
_entity_poly.pdbx_strand_id
1 'polypeptide(L)'
;MDRKVITTFVEAIWHTPLDTAIQLSSTLINDRLPHEYLATLNNEDRLEALRACLIISLLTDSRVVPCVFQLQASLEMLHQRDCVVIAGTSSGKTLCLLIPALLRPDSISITISPLKRLQTIQVR
;
A
#
# COMPACT_ATOMS: atom_id res chain seq x y z
N MET A 1 -18.56 5.54 4.50
CA MET A 1 -18.19 6.83 3.87
C MET A 1 -18.67 6.80 2.41
N ASP A 2 -19.10 7.92 1.82
CA ASP A 2 -19.49 7.97 0.40
C ASP A 2 -18.27 7.64 -0.49
N ARG A 3 -18.47 6.84 -1.55
CA ARG A 3 -17.43 6.46 -2.51
C ARG A 3 -16.73 7.67 -3.11
N LYS A 4 -17.46 8.75 -3.41
CA LYS A 4 -16.87 10.00 -3.93
C LYS A 4 -15.89 10.62 -2.92
N VAL A 5 -16.28 10.64 -1.65
CA VAL A 5 -15.47 11.18 -0.56
C VAL A 5 -14.19 10.38 -0.42
N ILE A 6 -14.26 9.05 -0.45
CA ILE A 6 -13.08 8.18 -0.39
C ILE A 6 -12.12 8.48 -1.55
N THR A 7 -12.62 8.58 -2.77
CA THR A 7 -11.78 8.88 -3.94
C THR A 7 -11.06 10.22 -3.79
N THR A 8 -11.76 11.27 -3.36
CA THR A 8 -11.14 12.59 -3.11
C THR A 8 -10.01 12.52 -2.07
N PHE A 9 -10.18 11.74 -1.01
CA PHE A 9 -9.12 11.58 -0.01
C PHE A 9 -7.92 10.78 -0.54
N VAL A 10 -8.16 9.73 -1.33
CA VAL A 10 -7.08 8.97 -1.96
C VAL A 10 -6.28 9.87 -2.93
N GLU A 11 -6.97 10.66 -3.75
CA GLU A 11 -6.34 11.66 -4.64
C GLU A 11 -5.52 12.69 -3.86
N ALA A 12 -6.05 13.20 -2.74
CA ALA A 12 -5.31 14.11 -1.87
C ALA A 12 -4.02 13.46 -1.34
N ILE A 13 -4.08 12.18 -0.92
CA ILE A 13 -2.91 11.44 -0.43
C ILE A 13 -1.86 11.27 -1.53
N TRP A 14 -2.27 10.97 -2.77
CA TRP A 14 -1.33 10.84 -3.91
C TRP A 14 -0.52 12.10 -4.17
N HIS A 15 -1.08 13.28 -3.91
CA HIS A 15 -0.41 14.56 -4.13
C HIS A 15 0.21 15.18 -2.87
N THR A 16 0.11 14.49 -1.73
CA THR A 16 0.65 14.98 -0.46
C THR A 16 2.18 14.95 -0.46
N PRO A 17 2.88 16.03 -0.06
CA PRO A 17 4.35 16.03 0.05
C PRO A 17 4.85 15.24 1.26
N LEU A 18 6.14 14.91 1.29
CA LEU A 18 6.75 14.04 2.32
C LEU A 18 6.49 14.52 3.75
N ASP A 19 6.70 15.80 4.05
CA ASP A 19 6.52 16.33 5.41
C ASP A 19 5.07 16.17 5.89
N THR A 20 4.11 16.45 5.02
CA THR A 20 2.69 16.27 5.33
C THR A 20 2.33 14.78 5.45
N ALA A 21 2.90 13.90 4.63
CA ALA A 21 2.69 12.46 4.75
C ALA A 21 3.23 11.93 6.09
N ILE A 22 4.40 12.40 6.53
CA ILE A 22 4.97 12.08 7.86
C ILE A 22 4.04 12.56 8.97
N GLN A 23 3.57 13.81 8.90
CA GLN A 23 2.69 14.38 9.91
C GLN A 23 1.35 13.63 10.01
N LEU A 24 0.69 13.39 8.87
CA LEU A 24 -0.59 12.69 8.81
C LEU A 24 -0.46 11.25 9.31
N SER A 25 0.56 10.52 8.85
CA SER A 25 0.78 9.13 9.25
C SER A 25 1.08 9.01 10.75
N SER A 26 1.89 9.92 11.31
CA SER A 26 2.14 10.00 12.75
C SER A 26 0.89 10.33 13.55
N THR A 27 -0.05 11.11 12.99
CA THR A 27 -1.28 11.49 13.69
C THR A 27 -2.34 10.39 13.64
N LEU A 28 -2.48 9.71 12.49
CA LEU A 28 -3.59 8.80 12.21
C LEU A 28 -3.25 7.32 12.47
N ILE A 29 -1.98 6.95 12.37
CA ILE A 29 -1.52 5.55 12.42
C ILE A 29 -0.53 5.31 13.57
N ASN A 30 0.37 6.26 13.80
CA ASN A 30 1.42 6.30 14.84
C ASN A 30 2.07 4.94 15.16
N ASP A 31 1.59 4.25 16.19
CA ASP A 31 2.21 3.07 16.81
C ASP A 31 2.25 1.85 15.90
N ARG A 32 1.45 1.85 14.83
CA ARG A 32 1.36 0.73 13.88
C ARG A 32 2.25 0.91 12.65
N LEU A 33 2.90 2.06 12.49
CA LEU A 33 3.84 2.27 11.40
C LEU A 33 5.13 1.49 11.64
N PRO A 34 5.72 0.89 10.59
CA PRO A 34 7.02 0.23 10.70
C PRO A 34 8.15 1.27 10.69
N HIS A 35 8.27 2.06 11.76
CA HIS A 35 9.18 3.20 11.86
C HIS A 35 10.64 2.86 11.56
N GLU A 36 11.15 1.75 12.08
CA GLU A 36 12.52 1.30 11.85
C GLU A 36 12.80 1.10 10.36
N TYR A 37 11.89 0.42 9.65
CA TYR A 37 12.02 0.21 8.21
C TYR A 37 11.90 1.51 7.42
N LEU A 38 10.91 2.36 7.74
CA LEU A 38 10.71 3.65 7.06
C LEU A 38 11.92 4.57 7.19
N ALA A 39 12.66 4.49 8.30
CA ALA A 39 13.89 5.26 8.51
C ALA A 39 15.05 4.82 7.62
N THR A 40 15.02 3.59 7.07
CA THR A 40 16.06 3.09 6.16
C THR A 40 15.88 3.51 4.71
N LEU A 41 14.69 4.03 4.36
CA LEU A 41 14.33 4.38 2.98
C LEU A 41 14.87 5.76 2.60
N ASN A 42 15.16 5.93 1.31
CA ASN A 42 15.34 7.27 0.74
C ASN A 42 14.00 8.04 0.76
N ASN A 43 14.05 9.34 0.49
CA ASN A 43 12.86 10.20 0.59
C ASN A 43 11.73 9.81 -0.37
N GLU A 44 12.04 9.33 -1.57
CA GLU A 44 11.05 8.93 -2.57
C GLU A 44 10.32 7.65 -2.13
N ASP A 45 11.09 6.61 -1.76
CA ASP A 45 10.54 5.34 -1.26
C ASP A 45 9.77 5.53 0.04
N ARG A 46 10.27 6.39 0.92
CA ARG A 46 9.60 6.73 2.17
C ARG A 46 8.26 7.41 1.89
N LEU A 47 8.20 8.30 0.92
CA LEU A 47 6.96 8.95 0.51
C LEU A 47 5.94 7.93 -0.02
N GLU A 48 6.36 7.04 -0.92
CA GLU A 48 5.49 5.98 -1.46
C GLU A 48 5.00 5.02 -0.36
N ALA A 49 5.88 4.61 0.55
CA ALA A 49 5.52 3.74 1.66
C ALA A 49 4.53 4.42 2.62
N LEU A 50 4.71 5.71 2.92
CA LEU A 50 3.78 6.46 3.77
C LEU A 50 2.41 6.65 3.09
N ARG A 51 2.38 6.95 1.80
CA ARG A 51 1.15 7.02 1.01
C ARG A 51 0.43 5.67 1.00
N ALA A 52 1.15 4.56 0.82
CA ALA A 52 0.59 3.22 0.93
C ALA A 52 -0.06 2.98 2.30
N CYS A 53 0.63 3.32 3.39
CA CYS A 53 0.10 3.18 4.75
C CYS A 53 -1.17 4.01 4.95
N LEU A 54 -1.17 5.27 4.52
CA LEU A 54 -2.32 6.16 4.63
C LEU A 54 -3.52 5.68 3.81
N ILE A 55 -3.30 5.30 2.54
CA ILE A 55 -4.38 4.81 1.65
C ILE A 55 -4.96 3.50 2.19
N ILE A 56 -4.13 2.52 2.55
CA ILE A 56 -4.62 1.26 3.09
C ILE A 56 -5.34 1.45 4.42
N SER A 57 -4.81 2.30 5.32
CA SER A 57 -5.50 2.64 6.56
C SER A 57 -6.86 3.28 6.27
N LEU A 58 -6.93 4.25 5.36
CA LEU A 58 -8.18 4.91 4.97
C LEU A 58 -9.21 3.92 4.40
N LEU A 59 -8.80 3.09 3.44
CA LEU A 59 -9.68 2.14 2.75
C LEU A 59 -10.16 0.99 3.65
N THR A 60 -9.50 0.77 4.78
CA THR A 60 -9.83 -0.30 5.72
C THR A 60 -10.40 0.21 7.04
N ASP A 61 -10.84 1.47 7.11
CA ASP A 61 -11.31 2.12 8.34
C ASP A 61 -10.32 1.93 9.50
N SER A 62 -9.04 2.19 9.21
CA SER A 62 -7.90 2.07 10.10
C SER A 62 -7.66 0.66 10.65
N ARG A 63 -8.17 -0.40 10.02
CA ARG A 63 -7.95 -1.79 10.49
C ARG A 63 -6.62 -2.38 10.04
N VAL A 64 -6.13 -1.99 8.86
CA VAL A 64 -4.92 -2.56 8.25
C VAL A 64 -3.88 -1.47 8.06
N VAL A 65 -2.63 -1.81 8.40
CA VAL A 65 -1.43 -1.05 8.04
C VAL A 65 -0.46 -2.03 7.38
N PRO A 66 0.10 -1.71 6.20
CA PRO A 66 1.06 -2.59 5.55
C PRO A 66 2.27 -2.90 6.44
N CYS A 67 2.64 -4.18 6.53
CA CYS A 67 3.85 -4.60 7.21
C CYS A 67 5.07 -4.51 6.27
N VAL A 68 6.26 -4.67 6.84
CA VAL A 68 7.55 -4.42 6.16
C VAL A 68 7.68 -5.17 4.83
N PHE A 69 7.42 -6.48 4.79
CA PHE A 69 7.60 -7.24 3.55
C PHE A 69 6.61 -6.83 2.45
N GLN A 70 5.42 -6.35 2.83
CA GLN A 70 4.42 -5.86 1.87
C GLN A 70 4.91 -4.55 1.23
N LEU A 71 5.45 -3.65 2.04
CA LEU A 71 6.05 -2.40 1.56
C LEU A 71 7.27 -2.68 0.68
N GLN A 72 8.20 -3.54 1.11
CA GLN A 72 9.38 -3.92 0.34
C GLN A 72 9.01 -4.45 -1.04
N ALA A 73 8.12 -5.46 -1.09
CA ALA A 73 7.68 -6.04 -2.36
C ALA A 73 7.00 -5.01 -3.26
N SER A 74 6.17 -4.14 -2.68
CA SER A 74 5.46 -3.10 -3.43
C SER A 74 6.41 -2.05 -4.01
N LEU A 75 7.44 -1.64 -3.27
CA LEU A 75 8.45 -0.70 -3.74
C LEU A 75 9.29 -1.30 -4.88
N GLU A 76 9.69 -2.57 -4.79
CA GLU A 76 10.38 -3.24 -5.92
C GLU A 76 9.49 -3.25 -7.18
N MET A 77 8.19 -3.52 -7.05
CA MET A 77 7.24 -3.46 -8.17
C MET A 77 7.08 -2.05 -8.73
N LEU A 78 7.02 -1.02 -7.87
CA LEU A 78 6.94 0.39 -8.30
C LEU A 78 8.21 0.83 -9.04
N HIS A 79 9.36 0.25 -8.69
CA HIS A 79 10.63 0.41 -9.39
C HIS A 79 10.76 -0.47 -10.64
N GLN A 80 9.71 -1.21 -11.02
CA GLN A 80 9.70 -2.11 -12.17
C GLN A 80 10.78 -3.21 -12.09
N ARG A 81 11.05 -3.70 -10.87
CA ARG A 81 12.00 -4.78 -10.61
C ARG A 81 11.26 -6.07 -10.28
N ASP A 82 11.82 -7.18 -10.76
CA ASP A 82 11.32 -8.50 -10.42
C ASP A 82 11.62 -8.82 -8.96
N CYS A 83 10.63 -9.36 -8.24
CA CYS A 83 10.80 -9.80 -6.86
C CYS A 83 10.10 -11.13 -6.59
N VAL A 84 10.66 -11.91 -5.67
CA VAL A 84 10.07 -13.17 -5.18
C VAL A 84 9.71 -13.00 -3.71
N VAL A 85 8.42 -13.10 -3.40
CA VAL A 85 7.91 -12.97 -2.03
C VAL A 85 7.55 -14.34 -1.47
N ILE A 86 8.30 -14.79 -0.47
CA ILE A 86 8.04 -16.04 0.25
C ILE A 86 7.38 -15.69 1.58
N ALA A 87 6.08 -16.01 1.71
CA ALA A 87 5.35 -15.82 2.95
C ALA A 87 4.23 -16.86 3.10
N GLY A 88 3.91 -17.20 4.35
CA GLY A 88 2.87 -18.19 4.69
C GLY A 88 1.47 -17.83 4.17
N THR A 89 0.56 -18.79 4.16
CA THR A 89 -0.86 -18.53 3.89
C THR A 89 -1.41 -17.54 4.92
N SER A 90 -2.39 -16.72 4.53
CA SER A 90 -2.98 -15.69 5.39
C SER A 90 -2.03 -14.56 5.85
N SER A 91 -0.79 -14.51 5.36
CA SER A 91 0.14 -13.42 5.70
C SER A 91 -0.20 -12.07 5.07
N GLY A 92 -1.19 -12.03 4.16
CA GLY A 92 -1.57 -10.81 3.45
C GLY A 92 -0.75 -10.52 2.18
N LYS A 93 -0.20 -11.55 1.51
CA LYS A 93 0.53 -11.39 0.23
C LYS A 93 -0.24 -10.62 -0.84
N THR A 94 -1.57 -10.73 -0.87
CA THR A 94 -2.41 -9.99 -1.81
C THR A 94 -2.15 -8.48 -1.74
N LEU A 95 -1.85 -7.96 -0.55
CA LEU A 95 -1.60 -6.53 -0.36
C LEU A 95 -0.35 -6.04 -1.10
N CYS A 96 0.65 -6.90 -1.31
CA CYS A 96 1.84 -6.60 -2.13
C CYS A 96 1.46 -6.23 -3.57
N LEU A 97 0.36 -6.78 -4.10
CA LEU A 97 -0.12 -6.52 -5.45
C LEU A 97 -1.07 -5.31 -5.50
N LEU A 98 -1.86 -5.12 -4.43
CA LEU A 98 -2.83 -4.03 -4.35
C LEU A 98 -2.18 -2.66 -4.13
N ILE A 99 -1.11 -2.60 -3.34
CA ILE A 99 -0.44 -1.32 -3.04
C ILE A 99 0.06 -0.63 -4.32
N PRO A 100 0.83 -1.28 -5.23
CA PRO A 100 1.25 -0.64 -6.48
C PRO A 100 0.07 -0.21 -7.36
N ALA A 101 -0.97 -1.05 -7.46
CA ALA A 101 -2.16 -0.73 -8.23
C ALA A 101 -2.91 0.50 -7.68
N LEU A 102 -2.91 0.69 -6.36
CA LEU A 102 -3.51 1.85 -5.71
C LEU A 102 -2.63 3.10 -5.79
N LEU A 103 -1.31 2.96 -5.87
CA LEU A 103 -0.38 4.10 -5.97
C LEU A 103 -0.14 4.56 -7.41
N ARG A 104 -0.48 3.74 -8.40
CA ARG A 104 -0.34 4.03 -9.84
C ARG A 104 -1.66 3.73 -10.56
N PRO A 105 -2.71 4.53 -10.34
CA PRO A 105 -4.05 4.30 -10.90
C PRO A 105 -4.07 4.31 -12.44
N ASP A 106 -3.11 5.01 -13.07
CA ASP A 106 -2.97 5.10 -14.52
C ASP A 106 -2.23 3.90 -15.15
N SER A 107 -1.88 2.89 -14.33
CA SER A 107 -1.19 1.67 -14.78
C SER A 107 -2.12 0.47 -14.78
N ILE A 108 -1.77 -0.55 -15.59
CA ILE A 108 -2.48 -1.83 -15.63
C ILE A 108 -1.64 -2.88 -14.90
N SER A 109 -2.22 -3.51 -13.89
CA SER A 109 -1.64 -4.67 -13.21
C SER A 109 -2.39 -5.94 -13.60
N ILE A 110 -1.65 -6.98 -14.02
CA ILE A 110 -2.21 -8.27 -14.40
C ILE A 110 -1.82 -9.30 -13.33
N THR A 111 -2.81 -9.80 -12.59
CA THR A 111 -2.60 -10.88 -11.62
C THR A 111 -3.03 -12.22 -12.23
N ILE A 112 -2.08 -13.12 -12.40
CA ILE A 112 -2.32 -14.48 -12.89
C ILE A 112 -2.42 -15.42 -11.69
N SER A 113 -3.52 -16.16 -11.59
CA SER A 113 -3.72 -17.17 -10.57
C SER A 113 -4.29 -18.45 -11.18
N PRO A 114 -3.76 -19.63 -10.82
CA PRO A 114 -4.31 -20.90 -11.30
C PRO A 114 -5.67 -21.23 -10.67
N LEU A 115 -6.12 -20.48 -9.65
CA LEU A 115 -7.31 -20.80 -8.87
C LEU A 115 -8.44 -19.79 -9.15
N LYS A 116 -9.38 -20.17 -10.03
CA LYS A 116 -10.55 -19.34 -10.40
C LYS A 116 -11.38 -18.88 -9.19
N ARG A 117 -11.53 -19.75 -8.19
CA ARG A 117 -12.26 -19.42 -6.95
C ARG A 117 -11.53 -18.35 -6.13
N LEU A 118 -10.19 -18.38 -6.10
CA LEU A 118 -9.39 -17.37 -5.43
C LEU A 118 -9.51 -16.02 -6.13
N GLN A 119 -9.44 -16.00 -7.46
CA GLN A 119 -9.63 -14.78 -8.25
C GLN A 119 -10.99 -14.13 -7.97
N THR A 120 -12.05 -14.94 -7.91
CA THR A 120 -13.41 -14.44 -7.61
C THR A 120 -13.50 -13.81 -6.22
N ILE A 121 -12.73 -14.31 -5.24
CA ILE A 121 -12.69 -13.76 -3.89
C ILE A 121 -11.88 -12.46 -3.84
N GLN A 122 -10.83 -12.33 -4.65
CA GLN A 122 -9.94 -11.16 -4.66
C GLN A 122 -10.53 -9.93 -5.36
N VAL A 123 -11.50 -10.12 -6.26
CA VAL A 123 -12.14 -9.04 -7.04
C VAL A 123 -13.45 -8.54 -6.41
N ARG A 124 -14.03 -9.34 -5.51
CA ARG A 124 -15.27 -8.98 -4.79
C ARG A 124 -14.99 -8.03 -3.64
#